data_AF-A0A351VHF9-F1
#
_entry.id   AF-A0A351VHF9-F1
#
_cell.length_a   1.000
_cell.length_b   1.000
_cell.length_c   1.000
_cell.angle_alpha   90.00
_cell.angle_beta   90.00
_cell.angle_gamma   90.00
#
_symmetry.space_group_name_H-M   'P 1'
#
loop_
_entity.id
_entity.type
_entity.pdbx_description
1 polymer ?
#
loop_
_entity_poly.entity_id
_entity_poly.type
_entity_poly.pdbx_seq_one_letter_code
_entity_poly.pdbx_strand_id
1 'polypeptide(L)'
;MAMQAGHQKQFNANGSSRQFHGWAANLAAKMPIGPGTAKTAFLFTSGNNSTDASHYKGWVTSSINTYNEGGMMILTRNQANSPGSTDTYLRRNVTNVALASLGYDANLTDKLYLNTNLGFGWTPASHQELGVGTQNSSDFIGTEINVETGYKVYSNLTLKAQAAYLMLGGLYKDTATNDATKDPENPYTMRLLASYAF
;
A
#
# COMPACT_ATOMS: atom_id res chain seq x y z
N MET A 1 3.55 -12.80 -12.52
CA MET A 1 4.49 -11.75 -12.95
C MET A 1 3.93 -11.09 -14.19
N ALA A 2 4.05 -9.78 -14.30
CA ALA A 2 3.64 -8.99 -15.46
C ALA A 2 4.82 -8.09 -15.88
N MET A 3 4.96 -7.89 -17.19
CA MET A 3 5.94 -6.96 -17.76
C MET A 3 5.20 -5.90 -18.56
N GLN A 4 5.69 -4.67 -18.47
CA GLN A 4 5.17 -3.52 -19.17
C GLN A 4 6.30 -2.93 -20.01
N ALA A 5 6.19 -3.07 -21.32
CA ALA A 5 7.09 -2.43 -22.28
C ALA A 5 6.31 -1.47 -23.18
N GLY A 6 6.90 -0.34 -23.55
CA GLY A 6 6.20 0.63 -24.40
C GLY A 6 7.06 1.80 -24.84
N HIS A 7 6.52 2.62 -25.74
CA HIS A 7 7.18 3.80 -26.26
C HIS A 7 6.22 4.99 -26.24
N GLN A 8 6.56 6.04 -25.50
CA GLN A 8 5.86 7.32 -25.51
C GLN A 8 6.62 8.32 -26.38
N LYS A 9 5.94 8.86 -27.39
CA LYS A 9 6.42 10.01 -28.15
C LYS A 9 6.06 11.29 -27.42
N GLN A 10 6.89 12.33 -27.53
CA GLN A 10 6.63 13.65 -26.95
C GLN A 10 6.38 13.61 -25.43
N PHE A 11 7.25 12.92 -24.69
CA PHE A 11 7.20 12.85 -23.22
C PHE A 11 7.39 14.23 -22.55
N ASN A 12 8.07 15.17 -23.21
CA ASN A 12 8.23 16.55 -22.75
C ASN A 12 7.86 17.55 -23.86
N ALA A 13 7.76 18.82 -23.49
CA ALA A 13 7.45 19.92 -24.41
C ALA A 13 8.46 20.05 -25.58
N ASN A 14 9.67 19.48 -25.43
CA ASN A 14 10.73 19.50 -26.43
C ASN A 14 10.64 18.32 -27.43
N GLY A 15 9.60 17.49 -27.36
CA GLY A 15 9.36 16.41 -28.33
C GLY A 15 10.18 15.14 -28.10
N SER A 16 10.87 14.99 -26.96
CA SER A 16 11.66 13.81 -26.65
C SER A 16 10.80 12.55 -26.51
N SER A 17 11.29 11.40 -26.96
CA SER A 17 10.66 10.09 -26.76
C SER A 17 11.19 9.38 -25.52
N ARG A 18 10.36 8.51 -24.93
CA ARG A 18 10.73 7.67 -23.79
C ARG A 18 10.26 6.24 -23.99
N GLN A 19 11.10 5.29 -23.63
CA GLN A 19 10.79 3.86 -23.56
C GLN A 19 10.47 3.45 -22.13
N PHE A 20 9.50 2.54 -21.96
CA PHE A 20 9.08 1.98 -20.69
C PHE A 20 9.48 0.51 -20.61
N HIS A 21 9.99 0.09 -19.46
CA HIS A 21 10.34 -1.29 -19.14
C HIS A 21 10.09 -1.53 -17.64
N GLY A 22 8.82 -1.56 -17.26
CA GLY A 22 8.38 -1.86 -15.90
C GLY A 22 8.05 -3.33 -15.72
N TRP A 23 8.09 -3.83 -14.49
CA TRP A 23 7.58 -5.15 -14.17
C TRP A 23 6.94 -5.18 -12.79
N ALA A 24 6.03 -6.12 -12.62
CA ALA A 24 5.33 -6.36 -11.37
C ALA A 24 5.22 -7.85 -11.08
N ALA A 25 5.25 -8.20 -9.81
CA ALA A 25 4.98 -9.55 -9.35
C ALA A 25 4.09 -9.48 -8.10
N ASN A 26 3.11 -10.38 -8.06
CA ASN A 26 2.30 -10.59 -6.87
C ASN A 26 2.31 -12.10 -6.58
N LEU A 27 2.53 -12.45 -5.33
CA LEU A 27 2.43 -13.81 -4.81
C LEU A 27 1.63 -13.73 -3.52
N ALA A 28 0.54 -14.49 -3.44
CA ALA A 28 -0.24 -14.59 -2.22
C ALA A 28 -0.53 -16.06 -1.93
N ALA A 29 -0.45 -16.42 -0.66
CA ALA A 29 -0.80 -17.74 -0.18
C ALA A 29 -1.80 -17.60 0.97
N LYS A 30 -2.77 -18.51 0.99
CA LYS A 30 -3.75 -18.63 2.07
C LYS A 30 -3.78 -20.08 2.50
N MET A 31 -3.72 -20.31 3.80
CA MET A 31 -3.76 -21.64 4.38
C MET A 31 -4.81 -21.66 5.48
N PRO A 32 -5.82 -22.55 5.41
CA PRO A 32 -6.72 -22.76 6.53
C PRO A 32 -5.90 -23.32 7.71
N ILE A 33 -5.99 -22.67 8.87
CA ILE A 33 -5.33 -23.10 10.11
C ILE A 33 -6.33 -22.92 11.25
N GLY A 34 -6.71 -24.02 11.88
CA GLY A 34 -7.66 -24.00 13.00
C GLY A 34 -8.98 -23.29 12.65
N PRO A 35 -9.48 -22.36 13.47
CA PRO A 35 -10.75 -21.66 13.23
C PRO A 35 -10.66 -20.55 12.16
N GLY A 36 -9.52 -20.43 11.47
CA GLY A 36 -9.24 -19.31 10.59
C GLY A 36 -8.39 -19.65 9.38
N THR A 37 -7.90 -18.60 8.72
CA THR A 37 -7.04 -18.66 7.55
C THR A 37 -5.83 -17.77 7.78
N ALA A 38 -4.64 -18.37 7.80
CA ALA A 38 -3.39 -17.63 7.71
C ALA A 38 -3.18 -17.17 6.26
N LYS A 39 -2.73 -15.94 6.09
CA LYS A 39 -2.47 -15.30 4.81
C LYS A 39 -1.07 -14.74 4.79
N THR A 40 -0.42 -14.84 3.65
CA THR A 40 0.77 -14.05 3.35
C THR A 40 0.67 -13.53 1.94
N ALA A 41 1.19 -12.33 1.71
CA ALA A 41 1.24 -11.75 0.38
C ALA A 41 2.55 -11.00 0.19
N PHE A 42 3.07 -11.05 -1.03
CA PHE A 42 4.22 -10.29 -1.49
C PHE A 42 3.86 -9.62 -2.80
N LEU A 43 3.95 -8.29 -2.83
CA LEU A 43 3.75 -7.48 -4.02
C LEU A 43 5.05 -6.75 -4.33
N PHE A 44 5.44 -6.74 -5.58
CA PHE A 44 6.56 -5.95 -6.08
C PHE A 44 6.13 -5.23 -7.35
N THR A 45 6.45 -3.94 -7.43
CA THR A 45 6.35 -3.13 -8.63
C THR A 45 7.65 -2.34 -8.80
N SER A 46 8.24 -2.42 -9.99
CA SER A 46 9.53 -1.79 -10.23
C SER A 46 9.45 -0.27 -10.10
N GLY A 47 10.52 0.32 -9.60
CA GLY A 47 10.76 1.76 -9.58
C GLY A 47 11.63 2.21 -10.74
N ASN A 48 11.62 3.52 -11.04
CA ASN A 48 12.54 4.07 -12.02
C ASN A 48 13.88 4.44 -11.37
N ASN A 49 14.92 3.65 -11.64
CA ASN A 49 16.30 3.92 -11.23
C ASN A 49 17.21 4.31 -12.41
N SER A 50 16.63 4.66 -13.57
CA SER A 50 17.38 5.12 -14.73
C SER A 50 17.77 6.59 -14.58
N THR A 51 19.04 6.90 -14.82
CA THR A 51 19.54 8.28 -14.96
C THR A 51 19.28 8.85 -16.35
N ASP A 52 18.96 8.00 -17.32
CA ASP A 52 18.59 8.39 -18.68
C ASP A 52 17.08 8.66 -18.77
N ALA A 53 16.70 9.90 -19.07
CA ALA A 53 15.32 10.33 -19.21
C ALA A 53 14.56 9.63 -20.37
N SER A 54 15.27 9.05 -21.33
CA SER A 54 14.73 8.28 -22.45
C SER A 54 14.37 6.84 -22.07
N HIS A 55 14.84 6.33 -20.92
CA HIS A 55 14.54 5.00 -20.42
C HIS A 55 13.87 5.05 -19.05
N TYR A 56 12.63 4.56 -18.95
CA TYR A 56 11.90 4.49 -17.69
C TYR A 56 11.67 3.03 -17.29
N LYS A 57 12.17 2.65 -16.11
CA LYS A 57 12.13 1.26 -15.61
C LYS A 57 11.03 0.99 -14.58
N GLY A 58 10.23 2.01 -14.26
CA GLY A 58 9.15 1.87 -13.30
C GLY A 58 7.92 1.19 -13.89
N TRP A 59 7.20 0.43 -13.07
CA TRP A 59 5.85 -0.02 -13.37
C TRP A 59 4.90 1.18 -13.35
N VAL A 60 4.15 1.41 -14.42
CA VAL A 60 3.29 2.60 -14.54
C VAL A 60 1.84 2.19 -14.49
N THR A 61 1.10 2.81 -13.59
CA THR A 61 -0.34 2.57 -13.42
C THR A 61 -1.10 3.84 -13.79
N SER A 62 -2.02 3.72 -14.75
CA SER A 62 -2.97 4.79 -15.05
C SER A 62 -4.10 4.80 -14.01
N SER A 63 -4.48 5.98 -13.52
CA SER A 63 -5.59 6.18 -12.58
C SER A 63 -5.34 5.68 -11.15
N ILE A 64 -6.36 5.77 -10.31
CA ILE A 64 -6.38 5.21 -8.95
C ILE A 64 -6.43 3.67 -9.02
N ASN A 65 -5.46 2.97 -8.44
CA ASN A 65 -5.47 1.52 -8.33
C ASN A 65 -5.39 1.04 -6.87
N THR A 66 -5.96 -0.14 -6.60
CA THR A 66 -6.02 -0.73 -5.26
C THR A 66 -5.34 -2.09 -5.24
N TYR A 67 -4.68 -2.40 -4.13
CA TYR A 67 -4.14 -3.71 -3.79
C TYR A 67 -4.73 -4.17 -2.47
N ASN A 68 -5.44 -5.30 -2.50
CA ASN A 68 -6.27 -5.78 -1.39
C ASN A 68 -5.79 -7.11 -0.81
N GLU A 69 -5.01 -7.88 -1.58
CA GLU A 69 -4.57 -9.22 -1.18
C GLU A 69 -3.80 -9.21 0.14
N GLY A 70 -3.06 -8.14 0.42
CA GLY A 70 -2.31 -7.98 1.66
C GLY A 70 -3.13 -7.58 2.89
N GLY A 71 -4.40 -7.20 2.72
CA GLY A 71 -5.27 -6.79 3.83
C GLY A 71 -4.89 -5.46 4.50
N MET A 72 -3.98 -4.68 3.91
CA MET A 72 -3.51 -3.43 4.49
C MET A 72 -4.53 -2.29 4.33
N MET A 73 -4.48 -1.31 5.23
CA MET A 73 -5.39 -0.16 5.26
C MET A 73 -4.69 1.17 4.93
N ILE A 74 -3.41 1.33 5.30
CA ILE A 74 -2.66 2.58 5.17
C ILE A 74 -1.53 2.45 4.13
N LEU A 75 -0.65 1.44 4.26
CA LEU A 75 0.52 1.15 3.40
C LEU A 75 0.13 0.95 1.94
N THR A 76 -1.00 0.30 1.68
CA THR A 76 -1.50 0.05 0.33
C THR A 76 -2.92 0.54 0.21
N ARG A 77 -3.25 1.09 -0.96
CA ARG A 77 -4.62 1.52 -1.23
C ARG A 77 -5.52 0.30 -1.32
N ASN A 78 -6.51 0.17 -0.42
CA ASN A 78 -7.49 -0.92 -0.43
C ASN A 78 -8.87 -0.44 -0.94
N GLN A 79 -9.60 -1.28 -1.67
CA GLN A 79 -10.93 -1.00 -2.25
C GLN A 79 -12.00 -0.73 -1.18
N ALA A 80 -11.88 -1.30 0.02
CA ALA A 80 -12.75 -0.98 1.14
C ALA A 80 -12.53 0.45 1.71
N ASN A 81 -11.53 1.19 1.21
CA ASN A 81 -11.03 2.46 1.76
C ASN A 81 -11.19 3.70 0.84
N SER A 82 -12.34 3.96 0.20
CA SER A 82 -12.59 5.27 -0.49
C SER A 82 -14.03 5.76 -0.32
N PRO A 83 -14.30 7.07 0.01
CA PRO A 83 -13.58 8.28 -0.40
C PRO A 83 -13.41 9.37 0.70
N GLY A 84 -12.83 9.05 1.86
CA GLY A 84 -12.46 10.07 2.86
C GLY A 84 -11.15 10.77 2.50
N SER A 85 -11.18 12.08 2.24
CA SER A 85 -10.11 12.92 1.70
C SER A 85 -8.93 13.24 2.65
N THR A 86 -8.85 12.65 3.84
CA THR A 86 -7.82 12.99 4.83
C THR A 86 -6.57 12.12 4.74
N ASP A 87 -6.66 10.94 4.13
CA ASP A 87 -5.60 9.93 4.17
C ASP A 87 -4.82 9.80 2.85
N THR A 88 -4.91 10.81 1.99
CA THR A 88 -4.30 10.82 0.64
C THR A 88 -2.78 10.95 0.64
N TYR A 89 -2.16 11.38 1.75
CA TYR A 89 -0.74 11.74 1.76
C TYR A 89 0.22 10.56 1.69
N LEU A 90 -0.18 9.37 2.16
CA LEU A 90 0.63 8.15 2.03
C LEU A 90 0.16 7.21 0.92
N ARG A 91 -1.12 7.29 0.53
CA ARG A 91 -1.76 6.36 -0.39
C ARG A 91 -1.40 6.68 -1.84
N ARG A 92 -0.25 6.20 -2.29
CA ARG A 92 0.16 6.27 -3.70
C ARG A 92 -0.45 5.14 -4.52
N ASN A 93 -0.50 5.35 -5.83
CA ASN A 93 -0.77 4.27 -6.77
C ASN A 93 0.27 3.15 -6.58
N VAL A 94 -0.08 1.92 -6.93
CA VAL A 94 0.81 0.75 -6.85
C VAL A 94 1.90 0.85 -7.92
N THR A 95 2.90 1.68 -7.67
CA THR A 95 4.11 1.90 -8.46
C THR A 95 5.27 2.07 -7.51
N ASN A 96 6.47 1.63 -7.91
CA ASN A 96 7.68 1.77 -7.10
C ASN A 96 7.50 1.29 -5.65
N VAL A 97 6.84 0.15 -5.47
CA VAL A 97 6.53 -0.40 -4.15
C VAL A 97 6.84 -1.89 -4.09
N ALA A 98 7.53 -2.30 -3.03
CA ALA A 98 7.66 -3.68 -2.59
C ALA A 98 6.98 -3.84 -1.23
N LEU A 99 6.13 -4.85 -1.07
CA LEU A 99 5.30 -5.06 0.10
C LEU A 99 5.34 -6.52 0.49
N ALA A 100 5.48 -6.78 1.77
CA ALA A 100 5.27 -8.09 2.36
C ALA A 100 4.21 -7.97 3.44
N SER A 101 3.26 -8.92 3.49
CA SER A 101 2.30 -8.97 4.56
C SER A 101 2.06 -10.39 5.06
N LEU A 102 1.64 -10.44 6.33
CA LEU A 102 1.21 -11.61 7.07
C LEU A 102 -0.12 -11.25 7.70
N GLY A 103 -1.06 -12.18 7.71
CA GLY A 103 -2.36 -11.95 8.34
C GLY A 103 -3.04 -13.22 8.78
N TYR A 104 -4.04 -13.06 9.62
CA TYR A 104 -4.88 -14.15 10.10
C TYR A 104 -6.32 -13.68 10.18
N ASP A 105 -7.20 -14.39 9.46
CA ASP A 105 -8.65 -14.19 9.49
C ASP A 105 -9.26 -15.29 10.33
N ALA A 106 -9.86 -14.94 11.47
CA ALA A 106 -10.42 -15.86 12.44
C ALA A 106 -11.94 -15.69 12.53
N ASN A 107 -12.68 -16.78 12.42
CA ASN A 107 -14.07 -16.81 12.87
C ASN A 107 -14.08 -17.27 14.34
N LEU A 108 -14.21 -16.31 15.26
CA LEU A 108 -14.21 -16.60 16.70
C LEU A 108 -15.52 -17.28 17.11
N THR A 109 -16.63 -16.90 16.47
CA THR A 109 -17.95 -17.55 16.56
C THR A 109 -18.67 -17.42 15.21
N ASP A 110 -19.88 -17.97 15.07
CA ASP A 110 -20.71 -17.82 13.86
C ASP A 110 -21.05 -16.34 13.55
N LYS A 111 -21.00 -15.48 14.57
CA LYS A 111 -21.34 -14.05 14.46
C LYS A 111 -20.13 -13.13 14.54
N LEU A 112 -19.06 -13.54 15.22
CA LEU A 112 -17.89 -12.70 15.49
C LEU A 112 -16.69 -13.16 14.68
N TYR A 113 -16.12 -12.23 13.90
CA TYR A 113 -14.86 -12.45 13.20
C TYR A 113 -13.80 -11.44 13.63
N LEU A 114 -12.54 -11.82 13.47
CA LEU A 114 -11.35 -11.00 13.73
C LEU A 114 -10.34 -11.23 12.62
N ASN A 115 -9.91 -10.16 11.96
CA ASN A 115 -8.87 -10.17 10.95
C ASN A 115 -7.74 -9.27 11.45
N THR A 116 -6.52 -9.79 11.49
CA THR A 116 -5.34 -9.01 11.86
C THR A 116 -4.31 -9.14 10.75
N ASN A 117 -3.68 -8.03 10.35
CA ASN A 117 -2.61 -8.03 9.36
C ASN A 117 -1.42 -7.21 9.85
N LEU A 118 -0.23 -7.68 9.48
CA LEU A 118 1.06 -7.02 9.66
C LEU A 118 1.69 -6.89 8.27
N GLY A 119 2.08 -5.68 7.89
CA GLY A 119 2.66 -5.38 6.60
C GLY A 119 3.93 -4.56 6.69
N PHE A 120 4.82 -4.76 5.74
CA PHE A 120 6.07 -4.04 5.58
C PHE A 120 6.14 -3.48 4.16
N GLY A 121 6.63 -2.25 4.00
CA GLY A 121 6.75 -1.60 2.70
C GLY A 121 8.15 -1.06 2.43
N TRP A 122 8.56 -1.11 1.17
CA TRP A 122 9.79 -0.52 0.65
C TRP A 122 9.55 0.15 -0.71
N THR A 123 10.47 1.03 -1.07
CA THR A 123 10.50 1.79 -2.32
C THR A 123 11.70 1.34 -3.16
N PRO A 124 11.53 0.42 -4.13
CA PRO A 124 12.64 -0.19 -4.89
C PRO A 124 13.56 0.79 -5.63
N ALA A 125 13.09 1.99 -5.95
CA ALA A 125 13.90 3.12 -6.43
C ALA A 125 13.61 4.36 -5.58
N SER A 126 14.34 4.52 -4.48
CA SER A 126 14.12 5.54 -3.45
C SER A 126 14.81 6.88 -3.70
N HIS A 127 15.91 6.90 -4.47
CA HIS A 127 16.88 8.02 -4.56
C HIS A 127 16.29 9.39 -4.97
N GLN A 128 15.02 9.46 -5.38
CA GLN A 128 14.34 10.69 -5.83
C GLN A 128 12.87 10.77 -5.41
N GLU A 129 12.39 9.94 -4.49
CA GLU A 129 10.94 9.76 -4.26
C GLU A 129 10.28 10.91 -3.49
N LEU A 130 11.01 11.59 -2.61
CA LEU A 130 10.46 12.64 -1.74
C LEU A 130 10.62 14.08 -2.26
N GLY A 131 11.24 14.27 -3.43
CA GLY A 131 11.20 15.54 -4.16
C GLY A 131 11.88 16.76 -3.50
N VAL A 132 12.56 16.56 -2.36
CA VAL A 132 13.41 17.57 -1.71
C VAL A 132 14.85 17.07 -1.86
N GLY A 133 15.83 17.95 -2.08
CA GLY A 133 17.24 17.59 -2.35
C GLY A 133 17.98 16.81 -1.25
N THR A 134 17.26 16.16 -0.34
CA THR A 134 17.73 15.22 0.67
C THR A 134 17.59 13.79 0.15
N GLN A 135 18.69 13.04 0.18
CA GLN A 135 18.63 11.59 -0.02
C GLN A 135 17.87 10.97 1.15
N ASN A 136 16.92 10.08 0.87
CA ASN A 136 16.24 9.31 1.91
C ASN A 136 17.26 8.52 2.72
N SER A 137 17.05 8.39 4.03
CA SER A 137 17.95 7.61 4.89
C SER A 137 17.85 6.10 4.64
N SER A 138 16.77 5.62 4.03
CA SER A 138 16.52 4.23 3.69
C SER A 138 15.44 4.11 2.62
N ASP A 139 15.32 2.92 2.02
CA ASP A 139 14.25 2.57 1.08
C ASP A 139 13.00 2.08 1.82
N PHE A 140 13.05 1.94 3.14
CA PHE A 140 11.98 1.37 3.96
C PHE A 140 10.85 2.38 4.24
N ILE A 141 9.65 2.11 3.71
CA ILE A 141 8.44 2.92 3.90
C ILE A 141 7.96 2.82 5.35
N GLY A 142 7.93 1.61 5.91
CA GLY A 142 7.45 1.38 7.27
C GLY A 142 6.76 0.04 7.49
N THR A 143 6.24 -0.10 8.72
CA THR A 143 5.52 -1.28 9.20
C THR A 143 4.10 -0.88 9.61
N GLU A 144 3.07 -1.47 9.01
CA GLU A 144 1.69 -1.30 9.44
C GLU A 144 1.17 -2.54 10.17
N ILE A 145 0.50 -2.30 11.28
CA ILE A 145 -0.40 -3.27 11.91
C ILE A 145 -1.84 -2.77 11.73
N ASN A 146 -2.74 -3.67 11.34
CA ASN A 146 -4.16 -3.37 11.31
C ASN A 146 -4.98 -4.54 11.83
N VAL A 147 -6.16 -4.19 12.34
CA VAL A 147 -7.13 -5.10 12.89
C VAL A 147 -8.53 -4.70 12.41
N GLU A 148 -9.32 -5.68 12.04
CA GLU A 148 -10.74 -5.55 11.78
C GLU A 148 -11.48 -6.61 12.58
N THR A 149 -12.55 -6.22 13.25
CA THR A 149 -13.49 -7.15 13.84
C THR A 149 -14.90 -6.80 13.41
N GLY A 150 -15.78 -7.79 13.33
CA GLY A 150 -17.18 -7.52 13.09
C GLY A 150 -18.10 -8.53 13.73
N TYR A 151 -19.29 -8.06 14.07
CA TYR A 151 -20.36 -8.81 14.72
C TYR A 151 -21.62 -8.80 13.86
N LYS A 152 -22.08 -9.98 13.46
CA LYS A 152 -23.36 -10.19 12.78
C LYS A 152 -24.49 -10.09 13.81
N VAL A 153 -25.12 -8.92 13.88
CA VAL A 153 -26.28 -8.69 14.75
C VAL A 153 -27.47 -9.51 14.24
N TYR A 154 -27.71 -9.42 12.93
CA TYR A 154 -28.71 -10.19 12.18
C TYR A 154 -28.09 -10.73 10.89
N SER A 155 -28.79 -11.62 10.19
CA SER A 155 -28.35 -12.14 8.88
C SER A 155 -28.12 -11.02 7.85
N ASN A 156 -28.86 -9.92 7.99
CA ASN A 156 -28.79 -8.73 7.15
C ASN A 156 -28.10 -7.53 7.79
N LEU A 157 -27.57 -7.63 9.02
CA LEU A 157 -26.91 -6.51 9.70
C LEU A 157 -25.60 -6.93 10.36
N THR A 158 -24.50 -6.31 9.93
CA THR A 158 -23.16 -6.51 10.50
C THR A 158 -22.59 -5.18 10.99
N LEU A 159 -22.15 -5.14 12.23
CA LEU A 159 -21.35 -4.04 12.78
C LEU A 159 -19.87 -4.39 12.64
N LYS A 160 -19.03 -3.44 12.24
CA LYS A 160 -17.59 -3.62 12.05
C LYS A 160 -16.82 -2.51 12.73
N ALA A 161 -15.68 -2.85 13.29
CA ALA A 161 -14.69 -1.92 13.80
C ALA A 161 -13.35 -2.22 13.14
N GLN A 162 -12.65 -1.18 12.67
CA GLN A 162 -11.35 -1.27 12.04
C GLN A 162 -10.39 -0.28 12.68
N ALA A 163 -9.13 -0.68 12.84
CA ALA A 163 -8.06 0.21 13.25
C ALA A 163 -6.76 -0.18 12.53
N ALA A 164 -5.95 0.81 12.19
CA ALA A 164 -4.61 0.60 11.66
C ALA A 164 -3.64 1.65 12.17
N TYR A 165 -2.38 1.25 12.33
CA TYR A 165 -1.27 2.09 12.75
C TYR A 165 -0.05 1.75 11.89
N LEU A 166 0.57 2.78 11.29
CA LEU A 166 1.79 2.62 10.49
C LEU A 166 2.94 3.35 11.18
N MET A 167 3.98 2.59 11.49
CA MET A 167 5.29 3.09 11.88
C MET A 167 6.07 3.45 10.62
N LEU A 168 6.32 4.73 10.39
CA LEU A 168 7.10 5.20 9.24
C LEU A 168 8.56 4.77 9.38
N GLY A 169 9.12 4.31 8.27
CA GLY A 169 10.51 3.89 8.16
C GLY A 169 11.44 5.02 7.73
N GLY A 170 12.72 4.68 7.57
CA GLY A 170 13.77 5.64 7.21
C GLY A 170 13.62 6.30 5.84
N LEU A 171 12.63 5.88 5.03
CA LEU A 171 12.23 6.62 3.84
C LEU A 171 11.82 8.05 4.19
N TYR A 172 11.07 8.23 5.29
CA TYR A 172 10.50 9.51 5.73
C TYR A 172 11.37 10.26 6.74
N LYS A 173 12.63 9.84 6.91
CA LYS A 173 13.51 10.48 7.88
C LYS A 173 13.75 11.94 7.50
N ASP A 174 13.61 12.85 8.46
CA ASP A 174 13.84 14.29 8.28
C ASP A 174 12.97 14.92 7.17
N THR A 175 11.77 14.38 6.91
CA THR A 175 10.89 14.85 5.81
C THR A 175 9.58 15.47 6.29
N ALA A 176 9.48 15.90 7.55
CA ALA A 176 8.28 16.57 8.04
C ALA A 176 8.06 17.92 7.32
N THR A 177 6.84 18.17 6.85
CA THR A 177 6.49 19.37 6.05
C THR A 177 6.77 20.69 6.77
N ASN A 178 6.68 20.69 8.12
CA ASN A 178 6.89 21.88 8.94
C ASN A 178 8.36 22.06 9.36
N ASP A 179 9.19 21.04 9.21
CA ASP A 179 10.60 21.03 9.63
C ASP A 179 11.34 19.84 8.98
N ALA A 180 12.13 20.11 7.94
CA ALA A 180 12.91 19.09 7.21
C ALA A 180 14.16 18.58 7.98
N THR A 181 14.15 18.70 9.31
CA THR A 181 15.10 18.07 10.25
C THR A 181 14.38 17.15 11.25
N LYS A 182 13.08 16.91 11.03
CA LYS A 182 12.24 16.08 11.88
C LYS A 182 11.53 15.01 11.07
N ASP A 183 11.30 13.91 11.75
CA ASP A 183 10.48 12.82 11.24
C ASP A 183 8.99 13.21 11.30
N PRO A 184 8.19 12.89 10.28
CA PRO A 184 6.74 13.03 10.34
C PRO A 184 6.13 12.07 11.35
N GLU A 185 4.95 12.43 11.86
CA GLU A 185 4.20 11.58 12.78
C GLU A 185 3.69 10.30 12.09
N ASN A 186 3.69 9.20 12.84
CA ASN A 186 3.18 7.90 12.41
C ASN A 186 1.66 7.96 12.16
N PRO A 187 1.17 7.66 10.94
CA PRO A 187 -0.24 7.76 10.64
C PRO A 187 -1.05 6.59 11.23
N TYR A 188 -2.29 6.89 11.57
CA TYR A 188 -3.25 5.93 12.11
C TYR A 188 -4.65 6.20 11.56
N THR A 189 -5.51 5.18 11.59
CA THR A 189 -6.93 5.33 11.24
C THR A 189 -7.78 4.41 12.10
N MET A 190 -9.01 4.84 12.40
CA MET A 190 -10.01 4.05 13.10
C MET A 190 -11.37 4.28 12.46
N ARG A 191 -12.20 3.23 12.36
CA ARG A 191 -13.52 3.29 11.73
C ARG A 191 -14.50 2.36 12.41
N LEU A 192 -15.75 2.80 12.45
CA LEU A 192 -16.91 2.02 12.82
C LEU A 192 -17.87 1.99 11.62
N LEU A 193 -18.35 0.82 11.24
CA LEU A 193 -19.23 0.63 10.08
C LEU A 193 -20.44 -0.21 10.47
N ALA A 194 -21.62 0.16 10.00
CA ALA A 194 -22.81 -0.68 9.99
C ALA A 194 -23.14 -1.04 8.53
N SER A 195 -23.18 -2.33 8.23
CA SER A 195 -23.49 -2.85 6.89
C SER A 195 -24.81 -3.58 6.93
N TYR A 196 -25.78 -3.06 6.18
CA TYR A 196 -27.13 -3.62 6.06
C TYR A 196 -27.39 -4.07 4.62
N ALA A 197 -27.96 -5.28 4.45
CA ALA A 197 -28.36 -5.82 3.15
C ALA A 197 -29.88 -5.97 3.10
N PHE A 198 -30.52 -5.41 2.06
CA PHE A 198 -31.97 -5.49 1.83
C PHE A 198 -32.36 -6.78 1.12
#